data_AF-A0A843C2D7-F1
#
_entry.id   AF-A0A843C2D7-F1
#
_cell.length_a   1.000
_cell.length_b   1.000
_cell.length_c   1.000
_cell.angle_alpha   90.00
_cell.angle_beta   90.00
_cell.angle_gamma   90.00
#
_symmetry.space_group_name_H-M   'P 1'
#
loop_
_entity.id
_entity.type
_entity.pdbx_description
1 polymer ?
#
loop_
_entity_poly.entity_id
_entity_poly.type
_entity_poly.pdbx_seq_one_letter_code
_entity_poly.pdbx_strand_id
1 'polypeptide(L)'
;MQGSELRTRVQRILAVVKKKYVKKMNEKSINNEIKVVKDSCGCGCACSGAEESTDEEFSKLKKLENSNEKNKDSSKLYIDIYVPMDACACEWSQFMNLMFSAITPYIKYIKHETKSLNSDEARQMNLFTKCVIVDGKKKYTTSAALKRDLPRLLEEKGLM
;
A
#
# COMPACT_ATOMS: atom_id res chain seq x y z
N MET A 1 24.05 -22.70 35.37
CA MET A 1 23.94 -23.05 33.93
C MET A 1 22.47 -23.15 33.45
N GLN A 2 21.54 -22.30 33.93
CA GLN A 2 20.09 -22.42 33.60
C GLN A 2 19.59 -21.43 32.53
N GLY A 3 20.42 -20.47 32.09
CA GLY A 3 19.98 -19.39 31.20
C GLY A 3 19.87 -19.75 29.70
N SER A 4 20.61 -20.74 29.21
CA SER A 4 20.60 -21.15 27.80
C SER A 4 19.38 -22.00 27.42
N GLU A 5 18.85 -22.76 28.38
CA GLU A 5 17.72 -23.66 28.17
C GLU A 5 16.39 -22.90 28.05
N LEU A 6 16.22 -21.86 28.87
CA LEU A 6 15.07 -20.95 28.81
C LEU A 6 15.01 -20.19 27.47
N ARG A 7 16.15 -19.69 26.97
CA ARG A 7 16.21 -19.01 25.66
C ARG A 7 15.83 -19.93 24.52
N THR A 8 16.26 -21.19 24.58
CA THR A 8 15.94 -22.20 23.56
C THR A 8 14.45 -22.56 23.57
N ARG A 9 13.83 -22.65 24.75
CA ARG A 9 12.38 -22.89 24.87
C ARG A 9 11.56 -21.72 24.31
N VAL A 10 11.93 -20.48 24.61
CA VAL A 10 11.24 -19.28 24.08
C VAL A 10 11.35 -19.21 22.54
N GLN A 11 12.52 -19.51 21.98
CA GLN A 11 12.71 -19.55 20.52
C GLN A 11 11.84 -20.61 19.84
N ARG A 12 11.70 -21.81 20.43
CA ARG A 12 10.81 -22.85 19.90
C ARG A 12 9.34 -22.43 19.97
N ILE A 13 8.92 -21.81 21.07
CA ILE A 13 7.54 -21.32 21.22
C ILE A 13 7.24 -20.23 20.16
N LEU A 14 8.13 -19.26 19.98
CA LEU A 14 7.98 -18.21 18.96
C LEU A 14 7.91 -18.79 17.54
N ALA A 15 8.71 -19.81 17.22
CA ALA A 15 8.66 -20.48 15.92
C ALA A 15 7.33 -21.21 15.67
N VAL A 16 6.78 -21.88 16.69
CA VAL A 16 5.47 -22.56 16.60
C VAL A 16 4.34 -21.55 16.44
N VAL A 17 4.37 -20.45 17.19
CA VAL A 17 3.37 -19.37 17.08
C VAL A 17 3.41 -18.73 15.69
N LYS A 18 4.60 -18.42 15.16
CA LYS A 18 4.76 -17.88 13.80
C LYS A 18 4.21 -18.84 12.74
N LYS A 19 4.51 -20.13 12.81
CA LYS A 19 3.97 -21.13 11.87
C LYS A 19 2.44 -21.25 11.92
N LYS A 20 1.83 -21.23 13.11
CA LYS A 20 0.36 -21.25 13.24
C LYS A 20 -0.29 -19.99 12.68
N TYR A 21 0.33 -18.83 12.87
CA TYR A 21 -0.21 -17.56 12.35
C TYR A 21 -0.20 -17.51 10.83
N VAL A 22 0.89 -17.94 10.20
CA VAL A 22 1.02 -17.99 8.73
C VAL A 22 0.03 -18.97 8.12
N LYS A 23 -0.16 -20.16 8.72
CA LYS A 23 -1.13 -21.15 8.24
C LYS A 23 -2.57 -20.63 8.30
N LYS A 24 -2.93 -19.93 9.39
CA LYS A 24 -4.27 -19.33 9.57
C LYS A 24 -4.55 -18.17 8.60
N MET A 25 -3.53 -17.42 8.18
CA MET A 25 -3.69 -16.40 7.12
C MET A 25 -3.86 -17.01 5.74
N ASN A 26 -3.20 -18.14 5.45
CA ASN A 26 -3.32 -18.81 4.16
C ASN A 26 -4.68 -19.52 3.99
N GLU A 27 -5.19 -20.18 5.05
CA GLU A 27 -6.51 -20.83 5.03
C GLU A 27 -7.68 -19.82 4.94
N LYS A 28 -7.50 -18.58 5.42
CA LYS A 28 -8.51 -17.51 5.26
C LYS A 28 -8.56 -16.94 3.84
N SER A 29 -7.43 -16.92 3.12
CA SER A 29 -7.42 -16.45 1.72
C SER A 29 -8.13 -17.43 0.79
N ILE A 30 -7.94 -18.74 0.98
CA ILE A 30 -8.52 -19.78 0.13
C ILE A 30 -10.05 -19.88 0.28
N ASN A 31 -10.59 -19.65 1.49
CA ASN A 31 -12.04 -19.76 1.72
C ASN A 31 -12.85 -18.55 1.24
N ASN A 32 -12.22 -17.41 0.95
CA ASN A 32 -12.91 -16.22 0.43
C ASN A 32 -12.99 -16.20 -1.11
N GLU A 33 -12.20 -17.00 -1.81
CA GLU A 33 -12.28 -17.12 -3.28
C GLU A 33 -13.48 -17.94 -3.78
N ILE A 34 -14.18 -18.69 -2.91
CA ILE A 34 -15.32 -19.55 -3.31
C ILE A 34 -16.69 -18.86 -3.12
N LYS A 35 -16.76 -17.69 -2.46
CA LYS A 35 -18.04 -17.06 -2.07
C LYS A 35 -18.48 -15.84 -2.89
N VAL A 36 -17.91 -15.61 -4.08
CA VAL A 36 -18.34 -14.51 -4.96
C VAL A 36 -18.65 -15.03 -6.36
N VAL A 37 -19.55 -16.00 -6.47
CA VAL A 37 -20.28 -16.25 -7.72
C VAL A 37 -21.74 -16.53 -7.36
N LYS A 38 -22.62 -15.72 -7.95
CA LYS A 38 -24.09 -15.63 -7.76
C LYS A 38 -24.51 -14.65 -6.67
N ASP A 39 -24.68 -13.41 -7.08
CA ASP A 39 -26.02 -12.81 -7.11
C ASP A 39 -26.08 -11.81 -8.27
N SER A 40 -26.75 -12.23 -9.35
CA SER A 40 -27.00 -11.44 -10.54
C SER A 40 -28.04 -10.36 -10.27
N CYS A 41 -27.68 -9.14 -10.66
CA CYS A 41 -28.51 -7.94 -10.71
C CYS A 41 -29.79 -8.17 -11.53
N GLY A 42 -30.95 -7.86 -10.93
CA GLY A 42 -32.23 -7.77 -11.61
C GLY A 42 -32.72 -6.33 -11.64
N CYS A 43 -32.19 -5.51 -12.56
CA CYS A 43 -32.81 -4.25 -12.97
C CYS A 43 -32.52 -4.03 -14.45
N GLY A 44 -33.58 -3.96 -15.23
CA GLY A 44 -33.54 -3.90 -16.69
C GLY A 44 -32.97 -2.60 -17.22
N CYS A 45 -31.96 -2.72 -18.07
CA CYS A 45 -31.60 -1.74 -19.08
C CYS A 45 -31.16 -2.51 -20.33
N ALA A 46 -31.89 -2.30 -21.43
CA ALA A 46 -31.58 -2.87 -22.73
C ALA A 46 -30.45 -2.06 -23.38
N CYS A 47 -29.25 -2.60 -23.39
CA CYS A 47 -28.13 -2.14 -24.22
C CYS A 47 -27.48 -3.36 -24.87
N SER A 48 -27.86 -3.64 -26.12
CA SER A 48 -27.21 -4.65 -26.95
C SER A 48 -25.87 -4.10 -27.44
N GLY A 49 -24.78 -4.77 -27.09
CA GLY A 49 -23.43 -4.50 -27.54
C GLY A 49 -22.50 -5.55 -26.95
N ALA A 50 -22.40 -6.69 -27.64
CA ALA A 50 -21.52 -7.78 -27.27
C ALA A 50 -20.06 -7.37 -27.56
N GLU A 51 -19.24 -7.30 -26.53
CA GLU A 51 -17.80 -7.57 -26.65
C GLU A 51 -17.43 -8.59 -25.56
N GLU A 52 -17.18 -9.79 -26.07
CA GLU A 52 -16.68 -10.96 -25.37
C GLU A 52 -15.15 -10.86 -25.38
N SER A 53 -14.53 -10.66 -24.22
CA SER A 53 -13.08 -10.79 -24.08
C SER A 53 -12.72 -11.46 -22.75
N THR A 54 -12.76 -12.78 -22.83
CA THR A 54 -11.78 -13.75 -22.29
C THR A 54 -10.80 -13.28 -21.20
N ASP A 55 -10.70 -14.12 -20.18
CA ASP A 55 -9.92 -14.08 -18.92
C ASP A 55 -8.37 -13.87 -19.02
N GLU A 56 -7.84 -13.33 -20.11
CA GLU A 56 -6.39 -13.14 -20.31
C GLU A 56 -5.83 -11.79 -19.82
N GLU A 57 -6.66 -10.79 -19.48
CA GLU A 57 -6.15 -9.46 -19.08
C GLU A 57 -5.71 -9.35 -17.61
N PHE A 58 -6.27 -10.15 -16.70
CA PHE A 58 -5.92 -10.09 -15.27
C PHE A 58 -4.48 -10.56 -14.96
N SER A 59 -3.89 -11.35 -15.87
CA SER A 59 -2.50 -11.82 -15.75
C SER A 59 -1.45 -10.76 -16.12
N LYS A 60 -1.83 -9.71 -16.87
CA LYS A 60 -0.94 -8.58 -17.20
C LYS A 60 -0.84 -7.56 -16.07
N LEU A 61 -1.92 -7.32 -15.32
CA LEU A 61 -1.93 -6.37 -14.20
C LEU A 61 -1.04 -6.84 -13.03
N LYS A 62 -1.06 -8.14 -12.71
CA LYS A 62 -0.19 -8.74 -11.67
C LYS A 62 1.30 -8.74 -12.03
N LYS A 63 1.63 -8.60 -13.32
CA LYS A 63 3.01 -8.45 -13.81
C LYS A 63 3.51 -7.00 -13.73
N LEU A 64 2.63 -6.00 -13.69
CA LEU A 64 3.00 -4.59 -13.55
C LEU A 64 3.27 -4.19 -12.09
N GLU A 65 2.49 -4.66 -11.12
CA GLU A 65 2.71 -4.34 -9.70
C GLU A 65 4.02 -4.93 -9.15
N ASN A 66 4.39 -6.15 -9.57
CA ASN A 66 5.67 -6.77 -9.19
C ASN A 66 6.92 -6.15 -9.85
N SER A 67 6.74 -5.23 -10.80
CA SER A 67 7.83 -4.54 -11.49
C SER A 67 8.21 -3.21 -10.82
N ASN A 68 7.29 -2.58 -10.07
CA ASN A 68 7.53 -1.28 -9.42
C ASN A 68 8.37 -1.38 -8.14
N GLU A 69 8.39 -2.53 -7.47
CA GLU A 69 9.22 -2.71 -6.28
C GLU A 69 10.68 -3.04 -6.63
N LYS A 70 10.94 -3.55 -7.85
CA LYS A 70 12.28 -3.97 -8.31
C LYS A 70 13.11 -2.88 -8.99
N ASN A 71 12.52 -1.72 -9.28
CA ASN A 71 13.20 -0.55 -9.85
C ASN A 71 13.01 0.70 -8.97
N LYS A 72 13.15 0.54 -7.65
CA LYS A 72 13.34 1.69 -6.77
C LYS A 72 14.79 2.17 -6.90
N ASP A 73 15.01 3.17 -7.74
CA ASP A 73 16.27 3.91 -7.86
C ASP A 73 16.73 4.33 -6.47
N SER A 74 17.85 3.78 -6.00
CA SER A 74 18.39 4.10 -4.67
C SER A 74 18.76 5.59 -4.52
N SER A 75 18.86 6.31 -5.64
CA SER A 75 19.16 7.74 -5.71
C SER A 75 17.99 8.66 -5.36
N LYS A 76 16.79 8.13 -5.08
CA LYS A 76 15.63 8.94 -4.67
C LYS A 76 14.87 8.35 -3.48
N LEU A 77 14.21 9.24 -2.76
CA LEU A 77 13.23 8.90 -1.73
C LEU A 77 11.85 8.70 -2.39
N TYR A 78 11.21 7.57 -2.12
CA TYR A 78 9.91 7.25 -2.70
C TYR A 78 8.78 7.70 -1.77
N ILE A 79 7.80 8.40 -2.31
CA ILE A 79 6.66 8.94 -1.56
C ILE A 79 5.36 8.57 -2.26
N ASP A 80 4.57 7.71 -1.63
CA ASP A 80 3.24 7.33 -2.12
C ASP A 80 2.17 8.14 -1.37
N ILE A 81 1.39 8.93 -2.09
CA ILE A 81 0.35 9.79 -1.54
C ILE A 81 -1.01 9.12 -1.75
N TYR A 82 -1.64 8.65 -0.67
CA TYR A 82 -2.94 7.99 -0.71
C TYR A 82 -4.07 8.99 -0.45
N VAL A 83 -4.99 9.08 -1.41
CA VAL A 83 -6.13 9.98 -1.38
C VAL A 83 -7.42 9.27 -1.84
N PRO A 84 -8.57 9.55 -1.20
CA PRO A 84 -9.86 9.08 -1.69
C PRO A 84 -10.18 9.76 -3.02
N MET A 85 -10.35 8.96 -4.08
CA MET A 85 -10.67 9.46 -5.43
C MET A 85 -12.15 9.88 -5.54
N ASP A 86 -12.96 9.46 -4.58
CA ASP A 86 -14.38 9.79 -4.41
C ASP A 86 -14.62 11.09 -3.63
N ALA A 87 -13.57 11.71 -3.08
CA ALA A 87 -13.69 12.99 -2.38
C ALA A 87 -13.87 14.17 -3.34
N CYS A 88 -14.44 15.28 -2.83
CA CYS A 88 -14.57 16.50 -3.63
C CYS A 88 -13.19 17.01 -4.09
N ALA A 89 -13.14 17.59 -5.29
CA ALA A 89 -11.94 18.23 -5.82
C ALA A 89 -11.38 19.32 -4.88
N CYS A 90 -12.24 19.97 -4.09
CA CYS A 90 -11.86 20.93 -3.06
C CYS A 90 -10.95 20.33 -2.00
N GLU A 91 -11.37 19.23 -1.40
CA GLU A 91 -10.63 18.54 -0.35
C GLU A 91 -9.34 17.90 -0.88
N TRP A 92 -9.40 17.38 -2.11
CA TRP A 92 -8.24 16.82 -2.78
C TRP A 92 -7.16 17.89 -2.98
N SER A 93 -7.53 19.03 -3.58
CA SER A 93 -6.60 20.12 -3.86
C SER A 93 -6.02 20.72 -2.57
N GLN A 94 -6.83 20.91 -1.54
CA GLN A 94 -6.35 21.39 -0.24
C GLN A 94 -5.30 20.44 0.37
N PHE A 95 -5.57 19.14 0.37
CA PHE A 95 -4.62 18.15 0.90
C PHE A 95 -3.33 18.10 0.08
N MET A 96 -3.45 18.04 -1.25
CA MET A 96 -2.30 17.98 -2.14
C MET A 96 -1.43 19.22 -2.04
N ASN A 97 -2.01 20.42 -2.00
CA ASN A 97 -1.27 21.66 -1.82
C ASN A 97 -0.45 21.65 -0.52
N LEU A 98 -1.01 21.13 0.57
CA LEU A 98 -0.29 20.98 1.84
C LEU A 98 0.86 19.98 1.74
N MET A 99 0.64 18.82 1.10
CA MET A 99 1.72 17.83 0.92
C MET A 99 2.83 18.36 0.02
N PHE A 100 2.48 18.95 -1.12
CA PHE A 100 3.45 19.54 -2.04
C PHE A 100 4.21 20.69 -1.39
N SER A 101 3.59 21.51 -0.54
CA SER A 101 4.33 22.55 0.19
C SER A 101 5.48 21.99 1.06
N ALA A 102 5.36 20.75 1.55
CA ALA A 102 6.39 20.07 2.31
C ALA A 102 7.44 19.39 1.43
N ILE A 103 7.02 18.86 0.27
CA ILE A 103 7.86 18.05 -0.62
C ILE A 103 8.63 18.91 -1.63
N THR A 104 8.04 20.00 -2.13
CA THR A 104 8.60 20.87 -3.19
C THR A 104 10.04 21.32 -2.94
N PRO A 105 10.46 21.70 -1.71
CA PRO A 105 11.86 22.07 -1.46
C PRO A 105 12.87 20.95 -1.75
N TYR A 106 12.42 19.70 -1.70
CA TYR A 106 13.22 18.49 -1.81
C TYR A 106 12.89 17.67 -3.07
N ILE A 107 12.10 18.22 -3.99
CA ILE A 107 11.53 17.49 -5.14
C ILE A 107 12.61 16.85 -6.05
N LYS A 108 13.83 17.41 -6.06
CA LYS A 108 14.97 16.85 -6.81
C LYS A 108 15.36 15.45 -6.34
N TYR A 109 15.23 15.19 -5.04
CA TYR A 109 15.62 13.95 -4.37
C TYR A 109 14.45 12.99 -4.18
N ILE A 110 13.25 13.37 -4.61
CA ILE A 110 12.01 12.65 -4.32
C ILE A 110 11.37 12.16 -5.62
N LYS A 111 10.89 10.93 -5.58
CA LYS A 111 9.95 10.39 -6.57
C LYS A 111 8.64 10.16 -5.86
N HIS A 112 7.56 10.71 -6.41
CA HIS A 112 6.25 10.67 -5.78
C HIS A 112 5.22 10.06 -6.73
N GLU A 113 4.28 9.32 -6.17
CA GLU A 113 3.15 8.74 -6.87
C GLU A 113 1.88 9.01 -6.07
N THR A 114 0.77 9.28 -6.76
CA THR A 114 -0.54 9.43 -6.10
C THR A 114 -1.34 8.17 -6.32
N LYS A 115 -1.81 7.56 -5.24
CA LYS A 115 -2.54 6.30 -5.23
C LYS A 115 -3.93 6.49 -4.63
N SER A 116 -4.86 5.66 -5.06
CA SER A 116 -6.22 5.64 -4.51
C SER A 116 -6.24 5.01 -3.13
N LEU A 117 -6.92 5.65 -2.18
CA LEU A 117 -7.19 5.07 -0.85
C LEU A 117 -8.14 3.85 -0.94
N ASN A 118 -8.90 3.74 -2.04
CA ASN A 118 -9.85 2.65 -2.27
C ASN A 118 -9.18 1.42 -2.93
N SER A 119 -7.87 1.45 -3.19
CA SER A 119 -7.15 0.32 -3.78
C SER A 119 -6.99 -0.84 -2.79
N ASP A 120 -6.80 -2.06 -3.33
CA ASP A 120 -6.54 -3.23 -2.51
C ASP A 120 -5.21 -3.11 -1.74
N GLU A 121 -4.20 -2.44 -2.32
CA GLU A 121 -2.94 -2.12 -1.65
C GLU A 121 -3.18 -1.32 -0.35
N ALA A 122 -4.01 -0.27 -0.42
CA ALA A 122 -4.33 0.58 0.72
C ALA A 122 -5.06 -0.21 1.82
N ARG A 123 -5.96 -1.12 1.44
CA ARG A 123 -6.66 -2.02 2.37
C ARG A 123 -5.70 -2.99 3.06
N GLN A 124 -4.77 -3.58 2.32
CA GLN A 124 -3.74 -4.46 2.88
C GLN A 124 -2.83 -3.74 3.89
N MET A 125 -2.54 -2.46 3.64
CA MET A 125 -1.78 -1.59 4.54
C MET A 125 -2.62 -0.94 5.65
N ASN A 126 -3.91 -1.26 5.77
CA ASN A 126 -4.84 -0.66 6.75
C ASN A 126 -4.87 0.88 6.68
N LEU A 127 -4.87 1.43 5.46
CA LEU A 127 -4.98 2.86 5.21
C LEU A 127 -6.45 3.23 5.05
N PHE A 128 -7.01 3.89 6.06
CA PHE A 128 -8.41 4.34 6.07
C PHE A 128 -8.57 5.85 5.92
N THR A 129 -7.46 6.59 5.91
CA THR A 129 -7.45 8.05 5.87
C THR A 129 -6.39 8.54 4.90
N LYS A 130 -6.57 9.79 4.42
CA LYS A 130 -5.59 10.50 3.58
C LYS A 130 -4.22 10.45 4.25
N CYS A 131 -3.24 9.87 3.59
CA CYS A 131 -1.92 9.69 4.18
C CYS A 131 -0.83 9.58 3.13
N VAL A 132 0.40 9.81 3.57
CA VAL A 132 1.61 9.68 2.78
C VAL A 132 2.44 8.54 3.34
N ILE A 133 2.89 7.64 2.48
CA ILE A 133 3.79 6.55 2.81
C ILE A 133 5.15 6.83 2.21
N VAL A 134 6.20 6.85 3.04
CA VAL A 134 7.58 7.04 2.60
C VAL A 134 8.29 5.69 2.55
N ASP A 135 8.89 5.37 1.40
CA ASP A 135 9.59 4.12 1.09
C ASP A 135 8.78 2.84 1.41
N GLY A 136 7.45 2.91 1.40
CA GLY A 136 6.58 1.78 1.78
C GLY A 136 6.59 1.44 3.28
N LYS A 137 7.19 2.28 4.13
CA LYS A 137 7.42 1.97 5.56
C LYS A 137 6.79 2.98 6.50
N LYS A 138 7.14 4.27 6.37
CA LYS A 138 6.74 5.31 7.33
C LYS A 138 5.46 5.99 6.86
N LYS A 139 4.44 6.02 7.72
CA LYS A 139 3.14 6.65 7.45
C LYS A 139 3.04 8.03 8.08
N TYR A 140 2.60 9.01 7.30
CA TYR A 140 2.33 10.37 7.74
C TYR A 140 0.89 10.76 7.39
N THR A 141 0.13 11.23 8.37
CA THR A 141 -1.24 11.72 8.17
C THR A 141 -1.32 13.23 8.01
N THR A 142 -0.26 13.96 8.38
CA THR A 142 -0.22 15.43 8.36
C THR A 142 1.02 15.94 7.64
N SER A 143 0.87 17.09 6.95
CA SER A 143 1.98 17.75 6.23
C SER A 143 3.05 18.24 7.19
N ALA A 144 2.67 18.68 8.38
CA ALA A 144 3.60 19.17 9.39
C ALA A 144 4.54 18.05 9.88
N ALA A 145 4.03 16.84 10.10
CA ALA A 145 4.85 15.70 10.47
C ALA A 145 5.80 15.32 9.34
N LEU A 146 5.29 15.25 8.10
CA LEU A 146 6.11 14.99 6.92
C LEU A 146 7.22 16.03 6.78
N LYS A 147 6.91 17.33 6.87
CA LYS A 147 7.87 18.43 6.74
C LYS A 147 9.00 18.38 7.77
N ARG A 148 8.72 17.92 8.99
CA ARG A 148 9.73 17.80 10.06
C ARG A 148 10.68 16.62 9.83
N ASP A 149 10.15 15.52 9.33
CA ASP A 149 10.92 14.28 9.20
C ASP A 149 11.59 14.12 7.83
N LEU A 150 11.09 14.78 6.78
CA LEU A 150 11.62 14.68 5.42
C LEU A 150 13.13 14.98 5.32
N PRO A 151 13.67 16.05 5.95
CA PRO A 151 15.10 16.33 5.87
C PRO A 151 15.93 15.20 6.48
N ARG A 152 15.51 14.68 7.64
CA ARG A 152 16.16 13.57 8.34
C ARG A 152 16.16 12.30 7.50
N LEU A 153 15.05 12.01 6.83
CA LEU A 153 14.93 10.85 5.94
C LEU A 153 15.86 10.95 4.72
N LEU A 154 16.08 12.16 4.20
CA LEU A 154 16.97 12.40 3.08
C LEU A 154 18.45 12.27 3.50
N GLU A 155 18.81 12.80 4.67
CA GLU A 155 20.13 12.63 5.28
C GLU A 155 20.43 11.15 5.60
N GLU A 156 19.47 10.42 6.19
CA GLU A 156 19.58 8.98 6.47
C GLU A 156 19.86 8.15 5.20
N LYS A 157 19.36 8.60 4.05
CA LYS A 157 19.61 7.98 2.74
C LYS A 157 20.86 8.51 2.02
N GLY A 158 21.53 9.54 2.54
CA GLY A 158 22.68 10.17 1.89
C GLY A 158 22.33 10.93 0.61
N LEU A 159 21.10 11.45 0.51
CA LEU A 159 20.64 12.24 -0.63
C LEU A 159 20.90 13.74 -0.47
N MET A 160 21.22 14.17 0.76
CA MET A 160 21.55 15.54 1.15
C MET A 160 22.82 15.57 2.01
#